data_AF-A0A136NB96-F1
#
_entry.id   AF-A0A136NB96-F1
#
_cell.length_a   1.000
_cell.length_b   1.000
_cell.length_c   1.000
_cell.angle_alpha   90.00
_cell.angle_beta   90.00
_cell.angle_gamma   90.00
#
_symmetry.space_group_name_H-M   'P 1'
#
loop_
_entity.id
_entity.type
_entity.pdbx_description
1 polymer ?
#
loop_
_entity_poly.entity_id
_entity_poly.type
_entity_poly.pdbx_seq_one_letter_code
_entity_poly.pdbx_strand_id
1 'polypeptide(L)'
;MVRGMKYGPEASEYLTKAREINPHNPRIYYLEGQSKYHTPAMFGGSKDKAKTLYEKSLEEFKTFKPKNDLMPNWGIDLVNKMLETYK
;
A
#
# COMPACT_ATOMS: atom_id res chain seq x y z
N MET A 1 3.67 19.41 6.98
CA MET A 1 3.90 19.49 5.52
C MET A 1 5.35 19.21 5.11
N VAL A 2 6.36 19.85 5.72
CA VAL A 2 7.80 19.70 5.34
C VAL A 2 8.28 18.24 5.24
N ARG A 3 7.91 17.38 6.20
CA ARG A 3 8.33 15.96 6.19
C ARG A 3 7.73 15.15 5.04
N GLY A 4 6.47 15.42 4.66
CA GLY A 4 5.82 14.72 3.55
C GLY A 4 6.45 15.08 2.19
N MET A 5 6.82 16.35 2.00
CA MET A 5 7.52 16.78 0.78
C MET A 5 8.95 16.22 0.71
N LYS A 6 9.65 16.12 1.85
CA LYS A 6 11.00 15.57 1.91
C LYS A 6 11.04 14.06 1.72
N TYR A 7 10.18 13.32 2.45
CA TYR A 7 10.26 11.86 2.53
C TYR A 7 9.24 11.14 1.63
N GLY A 8 8.27 11.86 1.05
CA GLY A 8 7.31 11.27 0.11
C GLY A 8 7.95 10.63 -1.12
N PRO A 9 8.86 11.35 -1.83
CA PRO A 9 9.59 10.76 -2.96
C PRO A 9 10.42 9.55 -2.55
N GLU A 10 11.13 9.65 -1.42
CA GLU A 10 11.96 8.56 -0.89
C GLU A 10 11.12 7.32 -0.55
N ALA A 11 9.96 7.50 0.09
CA ALA A 11 9.03 6.41 0.37
C ALA A 11 8.52 5.74 -0.92
N SER A 12 8.21 6.54 -1.96
CA SER A 12 7.78 6.01 -3.26
C SER A 12 8.88 5.21 -3.96
N GLU A 13 10.14 5.64 -3.83
CA GLU A 13 11.30 4.92 -4.37
C GLU A 13 11.48 3.56 -3.69
N TYR A 14 11.40 3.51 -2.35
CA TYR A 14 11.49 2.24 -1.63
C TYR A 14 10.34 1.30 -1.94
N LEU A 15 9.11 1.80 -2.14
CA LEU A 15 7.98 0.97 -2.57
C LEU A 15 8.18 0.42 -3.98
N THR A 16 8.79 1.20 -4.87
CA THR A 16 9.15 0.74 -6.22
C THR A 16 10.19 -0.38 -6.17
N LYS A 17 11.30 -0.18 -5.42
CA LYS A 17 12.33 -1.20 -5.21
C LYS A 17 11.77 -2.46 -4.55
N ALA A 18 10.89 -2.30 -3.55
CA ALA A 18 10.24 -3.44 -2.90
C ALA A 18 9.39 -4.25 -3.88
N ARG A 19 8.72 -3.58 -4.84
CA ARG A 19 7.93 -4.25 -5.88
C ARG A 19 8.81 -5.03 -6.84
N GLU A 20 9.96 -4.48 -7.22
CA GLU A 20 10.94 -5.19 -8.07
C GLU A 20 11.46 -6.45 -7.40
N ILE A 21 11.70 -6.40 -6.07
CA ILE A 21 12.16 -7.54 -5.28
C ILE A 21 11.06 -8.59 -5.12
N ASN A 22 9.84 -8.16 -4.79
CA ASN A 22 8.70 -9.07 -4.63
C ASN A 22 7.40 -8.38 -5.09
N PRO A 23 6.97 -8.61 -6.33
CA PRO A 23 5.74 -8.02 -6.86
C PRO A 23 4.48 -8.59 -6.20
N HIS A 24 4.57 -9.73 -5.53
CA HIS A 24 3.49 -10.40 -4.81
C HIS A 24 3.43 -10.05 -3.32
N ASN A 25 4.20 -9.07 -2.86
CA ASN A 25 4.08 -8.62 -1.47
C ASN A 25 2.84 -7.74 -1.31
N PRO A 26 1.79 -8.21 -0.59
CA PRO A 26 0.53 -7.48 -0.49
C PRO A 26 0.69 -6.11 0.15
N ARG A 27 1.65 -5.96 1.08
CA ARG A 27 1.84 -4.73 1.86
C ARG A 27 2.28 -3.53 1.02
N ILE A 28 2.92 -3.78 -0.12
CA ILE A 28 3.34 -2.72 -1.04
C ILE A 28 2.11 -1.99 -1.58
N TYR A 29 1.13 -2.75 -2.05
CA TYR A 29 -0.11 -2.20 -2.60
C TYR A 29 -0.93 -1.47 -1.53
N TYR A 30 -0.97 -2.00 -0.30
CA TYR A 30 -1.56 -1.28 0.83
C TYR A 30 -0.87 0.07 1.09
N LEU A 31 0.46 0.10 1.20
CA LEU A 31 1.21 1.32 1.50
C LEU A 31 1.12 2.37 0.38
N GLU A 32 1.11 1.93 -0.87
CA GLU A 32 0.86 2.83 -1.99
C GLU A 32 -0.58 3.35 -2.00
N GLY A 33 -1.56 2.49 -1.68
CA GLY A 33 -2.95 2.90 -1.51
C GLY A 33 -3.07 3.99 -0.44
N GLN A 34 -2.40 3.80 0.70
CA GLN A 34 -2.34 4.80 1.78
C GLN A 34 -1.74 6.12 1.30
N SER A 35 -0.63 6.06 0.54
CA SER A 35 -0.05 7.27 -0.04
C SER A 35 -1.04 7.95 -0.98
N LYS A 36 -1.70 7.22 -1.89
CA LYS A 36 -2.67 7.80 -2.83
C LYS A 36 -3.91 8.36 -2.13
N TYR A 37 -4.35 7.76 -1.04
CA TYR A 37 -5.51 8.19 -0.27
C TYR A 37 -5.26 9.49 0.50
N HIS A 38 -4.05 9.62 1.09
CA HIS A 38 -3.71 10.76 1.95
C HIS A 38 -3.00 11.90 1.22
N THR A 39 -2.48 11.67 0.02
CA THR A 39 -1.93 12.74 -0.82
C THR A 39 -3.08 13.58 -1.40
N PRO A 40 -3.05 14.91 -1.32
CA PRO A 40 -4.02 15.75 -2.01
C PRO A 40 -3.97 15.56 -3.54
N ALA A 41 -5.11 15.75 -4.22
CA ALA A 41 -5.19 15.56 -5.68
C ALA A 41 -4.16 16.39 -6.47
N MET A 42 -3.90 17.63 -6.04
CA MET A 42 -2.88 18.51 -6.64
C MET A 42 -1.46 17.92 -6.63
N PHE A 43 -1.17 17.02 -5.68
CA PHE A 43 0.12 16.32 -5.57
C PHE A 43 0.06 14.88 -6.12
N GLY A 44 -0.97 14.54 -6.91
CA GLY A 44 -1.10 13.24 -7.57
C GLY A 44 -1.71 12.12 -6.70
N GLY A 45 -2.41 12.49 -5.63
CA GLY A 45 -3.26 11.56 -4.88
C GLY A 45 -4.61 11.32 -5.57
N SER A 46 -5.24 10.19 -5.24
CA SER A 46 -6.53 9.79 -5.80
C SER A 46 -7.13 8.70 -4.94
N LYS A 47 -8.34 8.96 -4.41
CA LYS A 47 -9.08 7.98 -3.60
C LYS A 47 -9.50 6.76 -4.42
N ASP A 48 -9.86 6.94 -5.69
CA ASP A 48 -10.22 5.85 -6.61
C ASP A 48 -9.02 4.93 -6.87
N LYS A 49 -7.86 5.50 -7.21
CA LYS A 49 -6.63 4.70 -7.38
C LYS A 49 -6.23 4.00 -6.08
N ALA A 50 -6.42 4.66 -4.94
CA ALA A 50 -6.19 4.03 -3.63
C ALA A 50 -7.10 2.82 -3.41
N LYS A 51 -8.38 2.90 -3.78
CA LYS A 51 -9.32 1.76 -3.71
C LYS A 51 -8.82 0.57 -4.53
N THR A 52 -8.46 0.80 -5.80
CA THR A 52 -7.92 -0.26 -6.67
C THR A 52 -6.65 -0.89 -6.10
N LEU A 53 -5.78 -0.10 -5.48
CA LEU A 53 -4.58 -0.61 -4.81
C LEU A 53 -4.92 -1.44 -3.56
N TYR A 54 -5.93 -1.05 -2.78
CA TYR A 54 -6.39 -1.85 -1.65
C TYR A 54 -7.04 -3.17 -2.10
N GLU A 55 -7.82 -3.16 -3.17
CA GLU A 55 -8.40 -4.38 -3.76
C GLU A 55 -7.29 -5.33 -4.22
N LYS A 56 -6.29 -4.81 -4.95
CA LYS A 56 -5.12 -5.61 -5.33
C LYS A 56 -4.34 -6.12 -4.12
N SER A 57 -4.17 -5.30 -3.09
CA SER A 57 -3.53 -5.75 -1.84
C SER A 57 -4.28 -6.91 -1.20
N LEU A 58 -5.61 -6.88 -1.21
CA LEU A 58 -6.46 -7.94 -0.68
C LEU A 58 -6.31 -9.22 -1.50
N GLU A 59 -6.23 -9.12 -2.82
CA GLU A 59 -5.97 -10.26 -3.70
C GLU A 59 -4.63 -10.93 -3.43
N GLU A 60 -3.56 -10.15 -3.31
CA GLU A 60 -2.23 -10.67 -2.98
C GLU A 60 -2.22 -11.29 -1.57
N PHE A 61 -2.98 -10.74 -0.61
CA PHE A 61 -3.11 -11.35 0.73
C PHE A 61 -3.77 -12.74 0.70
N LYS A 62 -4.66 -13.02 -0.26
CA LYS A 62 -5.29 -14.35 -0.39
C LYS A 62 -4.29 -15.44 -0.80
N THR A 63 -3.25 -15.08 -1.53
CA THR A 63 -2.23 -16.00 -2.05
C THR A 63 -0.90 -15.91 -1.29
N PHE A 64 -0.70 -14.87 -0.48
CA PHE A 64 0.51 -14.65 0.30
C PHE A 64 0.72 -15.77 1.32
N LYS A 65 1.83 -16.49 1.15
CA LYS A 65 2.30 -17.50 2.11
C LYS A 65 3.61 -17.02 2.74
N PRO A 66 3.65 -16.78 4.06
CA PRO A 66 4.89 -16.48 4.76
C PRO A 66 5.89 -17.63 4.57
N LYS A 67 7.16 -17.29 4.31
CA LYS A 67 8.23 -18.30 4.13
C LYS A 67 8.58 -19.01 5.45
N ASN A 68 8.41 -18.33 6.57
CA ASN A 68 8.66 -18.84 7.91
C ASN A 68 7.84 -18.05 8.95
N ASP A 69 7.84 -18.53 10.19
CA ASP A 69 7.06 -17.96 11.30
C ASP A 69 7.52 -16.54 11.71
N LEU A 70 8.73 -16.15 11.33
CA LEU A 70 9.27 -14.81 11.61
C LEU A 70 8.84 -13.78 10.55
N MET A 71 8.24 -14.21 9.44
CA MET A 71 7.75 -13.29 8.43
C MET A 71 6.52 -12.51 8.93
N PRO A 72 6.37 -11.26 8.50
CA PRO A 72 5.25 -10.44 8.92
C PRO A 72 3.91 -11.05 8.50
N ASN A 73 2.95 -11.02 9.43
CA ASN A 73 1.55 -11.42 9.20
C ASN A 73 0.56 -10.24 9.33
N TRP A 74 1.06 -9.03 9.55
CA TRP A 74 0.22 -7.82 9.67
C TRP A 74 -0.29 -7.34 8.30
N GLY A 75 -1.37 -6.55 8.31
CA GLY A 75 -1.79 -5.70 7.19
C GLY A 75 -3.14 -6.04 6.58
N ILE A 76 -3.59 -7.30 6.65
CA ILE A 76 -4.87 -7.70 6.07
C ILE A 76 -6.07 -6.95 6.69
N ASP A 77 -6.09 -6.80 8.02
CA ASP A 77 -7.14 -6.07 8.74
C ASP A 77 -7.15 -4.58 8.38
N LEU A 78 -5.97 -4.00 8.12
CA LEU A 78 -5.84 -2.60 7.70
C LEU A 78 -6.43 -2.39 6.32
N VAL A 79 -6.14 -3.31 5.37
CA VAL A 79 -6.72 -3.27 4.02
C VAL A 79 -8.24 -3.37 4.07
N ASN A 80 -8.76 -4.33 4.82
CA ASN A 80 -10.21 -4.49 5.00
C ASN A 80 -10.82 -3.20 5.57
N LYS A 81 -10.27 -2.67 6.66
CA LYS A 81 -10.73 -1.42 7.26
C LYS A 81 -10.73 -0.26 6.28
N MET A 82 -9.70 -0.13 5.43
CA MET A 82 -9.66 0.91 4.42
C MET A 82 -10.74 0.71 3.34
N LEU A 83 -10.94 -0.51 2.86
CA LEU A 83 -11.99 -0.82 1.88
C LEU A 83 -13.40 -0.52 2.43
N GLU A 84 -13.63 -0.70 3.72
CA GLU A 84 -14.92 -0.35 4.34
C GLU A 84 -15.23 1.14 4.31
N THR A 85 -14.22 2.01 4.17
CA THR A 85 -14.44 3.48 4.04
C THR A 85 -14.99 3.89 2.68
N TYR A 86 -15.04 2.98 1.71
CA TYR A 86 -15.56 3.21 0.36
C TYR A 86 -16.97 2.66 0.14
N LYS A 87 -17.66 2.27 1.23
CA LYS A 87 -19.07 1.85 1.21
C LYS A 87 -20.00 3.01 0.86
#